data_AF-A0A914C2F9-F1
#
_entry.id   AF-A0A914C2F9-F1
#
_cell.length_a   1.000
_cell.length_b   1.000
_cell.length_c   1.000
_cell.angle_alpha   90.00
_cell.angle_beta   90.00
_cell.angle_gamma   90.00
#
_symmetry.space_group_name_H-M   'P 1'
#
loop_
_entity.id
_entity.type
_entity.pdbx_description
1 polymer ?
#
loop_
_entity_poly.entity_id
_entity_poly.type
_entity_poly.pdbx_seq_one_letter_code
_entity_poly.pdbx_strand_id
1 'polypeptide(L)'
;MEPYTAQGIEARENLESPQPQDMFVSSDDDNITMQTDAMYPRDSTKLGSSSSQNSFNTRYRLRGVLVHSGQANGGHYYSFIRSSDENGRSDWFKFDDVDVSPWELNQETMRDCWFGGEYTAEWMINRRNRSKRCWNAYLLVFEKITSEVSSMPQQSSIVPSPPVITSPNSPNYQKMEKSFGSITLTSQRAMNKMPAQLEKLIRRKNLLSLHERSQYAHVYFGFITELSLHISHILREFREKGLVIDQRKKILGYVCSQLLTYFLLQTGLHAHHNLVRHYLLKWLDTLEEFMHIQEVRIWWFKQIILHRDITPLYLFDCPNSEVRIMCVRIISALLVLGRNDMTNLTENVPQEYGVNSSFFDPNDTITLGTLRILVTYIQNRYTEFLHRPNNYLQILLQYLGTSLEAKKHFLKLNFLNKFLFLFTDARTRDDQRIRLLAQEAPIIFTLISSMLRICRVNCDFEVCKKYFNLA
;
A
#
# COMPACT_ATOMS: atom_id res chain seq x y z
N MET A 1 -48.49 26.38 -19.06
CA MET A 1 -47.26 26.06 -19.81
C MET A 1 -47.52 24.77 -20.56
N GLU A 2 -47.38 24.77 -21.88
CA GLU A 2 -47.42 23.53 -22.67
C GLU A 2 -46.21 22.63 -22.34
N PRO A 3 -46.36 21.30 -22.43
CA PRO A 3 -45.30 20.36 -22.09
C PRO A 3 -44.13 20.43 -23.09
N TYR A 4 -42.91 20.43 -22.57
CA TYR A 4 -41.67 20.41 -23.35
C TYR A 4 -41.51 19.02 -24.01
N THR A 5 -42.17 18.85 -25.15
CA THR A 5 -42.16 17.65 -25.99
C THR A 5 -41.60 18.02 -27.37
N ALA A 6 -41.11 17.04 -28.15
CA ALA A 6 -40.56 17.32 -29.49
C ALA A 6 -41.55 18.11 -30.38
N GLN A 7 -42.84 17.76 -30.32
CA GLN A 7 -43.91 18.47 -31.03
C GLN A 7 -44.14 19.90 -30.50
N GLY A 8 -43.99 20.12 -29.18
CA GLY A 8 -44.12 21.45 -28.57
C GLY A 8 -42.92 22.36 -28.82
N ILE A 9 -41.73 21.80 -29.06
CA ILE A 9 -40.54 22.54 -29.48
C ILE A 9 -40.65 22.91 -30.96
N GLU A 10 -41.04 21.97 -31.83
CA GLU A 10 -41.31 22.23 -33.26
C GLU A 10 -42.38 23.32 -33.46
N ALA A 11 -43.46 23.31 -32.66
CA ALA A 11 -44.51 24.31 -32.75
C ALA A 11 -44.02 25.72 -32.36
N ARG A 12 -43.07 25.82 -31.42
CA ARG A 12 -42.45 27.10 -31.03
C ARG A 12 -41.44 27.60 -32.06
N GLU A 13 -40.60 26.71 -32.59
CA GLU A 13 -39.62 27.08 -33.61
C GLU A 13 -40.30 27.52 -34.92
N ASN A 14 -41.45 26.93 -35.26
CA ASN A 14 -42.27 27.36 -36.41
C ASN A 14 -42.95 28.72 -36.21
N LEU A 15 -43.10 29.21 -34.97
CA LEU A 15 -43.66 30.54 -34.67
C LEU A 15 -42.60 31.65 -34.68
N GLU A 16 -41.31 31.32 -34.60
CA GLU A 16 -40.19 32.28 -34.51
C GLU A 16 -39.43 32.51 -35.83
N SER A 17 -40.00 32.13 -36.98
CA SER A 17 -39.38 32.40 -38.29
C SER A 17 -39.47 33.90 -38.65
N PRO A 18 -38.37 34.64 -38.88
CA PRO A 18 -38.42 36.02 -39.34
C PRO A 18 -38.51 36.09 -40.88
N GLN A 19 -39.43 36.90 -41.40
CA GLN A 19 -39.41 37.32 -42.81
C GLN A 19 -38.24 38.29 -43.07
N PRO A 20 -37.57 38.25 -44.24
CA PRO A 20 -36.40 39.07 -44.52
C PRO A 20 -36.80 40.40 -45.16
N GLN A 21 -36.46 41.54 -44.53
CA GLN A 21 -36.08 42.77 -45.25
C GLN A 21 -35.45 43.85 -44.35
N ASP A 22 -34.33 44.35 -44.85
CA ASP A 22 -33.72 45.68 -44.70
C ASP A 22 -32.52 45.93 -43.75
N MET A 23 -31.69 46.83 -44.27
CA MET A 23 -30.23 46.94 -44.22
C MET A 23 -29.64 47.65 -42.99
N PHE A 24 -28.33 47.38 -42.77
CA PHE A 24 -27.26 48.26 -42.25
C PHE A 24 -27.65 49.60 -41.59
N VAL A 25 -27.14 49.85 -40.37
CA VAL A 25 -26.17 50.92 -40.02
C VAL A 25 -25.67 50.71 -38.57
N SER A 26 -24.42 51.14 -38.34
CA SER A 26 -23.57 51.08 -37.16
C SER A 26 -23.90 52.06 -36.01
N SER A 27 -23.17 51.85 -34.90
CA SER A 27 -22.65 52.79 -33.87
C SER A 27 -23.53 53.28 -32.70
N ASP A 28 -23.00 52.96 -31.50
CA ASP A 28 -22.76 53.76 -30.28
C ASP A 28 -23.89 54.30 -29.38
N ASP A 29 -23.67 54.05 -28.08
CA ASP A 29 -24.01 54.78 -26.83
C ASP A 29 -25.38 55.49 -26.69
N ASP A 30 -26.19 55.10 -25.69
CA ASP A 30 -26.24 55.79 -24.38
C ASP A 30 -27.39 55.29 -23.47
N ASN A 31 -27.17 55.49 -22.16
CA ASN A 31 -28.10 55.33 -21.04
C ASN A 31 -29.56 55.79 -21.30
N ILE A 32 -30.53 55.14 -20.65
CA ILE A 32 -31.61 55.81 -19.87
C ILE A 32 -32.38 54.79 -19.01
N THR A 33 -32.40 55.06 -17.72
CA THR A 33 -33.27 54.51 -16.68
C THR A 33 -34.72 54.98 -16.88
N MET A 34 -35.73 54.12 -16.72
CA MET A 34 -37.01 54.49 -16.08
C MET A 34 -37.77 53.25 -15.60
N GLN A 35 -38.12 53.27 -14.31
CA GLN A 35 -39.20 52.49 -13.70
C GLN A 35 -40.55 52.88 -14.33
N THR A 36 -41.50 51.96 -14.41
CA THR A 36 -42.80 52.09 -13.72
C THR A 36 -43.71 50.86 -13.93
N ASP A 37 -44.49 50.64 -12.88
CA ASP A 37 -45.52 49.65 -12.60
C ASP A 37 -46.53 49.28 -13.70
N ALA A 38 -46.96 48.01 -13.71
CA ALA A 38 -48.36 47.56 -13.91
C ALA A 38 -48.45 46.04 -13.63
N MET A 39 -48.81 45.61 -12.41
CA MET A 39 -50.17 45.27 -11.97
C MET A 39 -50.73 43.97 -12.59
N TYR A 40 -50.61 42.87 -11.83
CA TYR A 40 -51.30 41.60 -12.06
C TYR A 40 -52.81 41.74 -11.78
N PRO A 41 -53.71 41.17 -12.62
CA PRO A 41 -55.02 40.77 -12.17
C PRO A 41 -54.96 39.33 -11.62
N ARG A 42 -55.18 39.20 -10.31
CA ARG A 42 -55.71 37.97 -9.72
C ARG A 42 -57.17 37.88 -10.16
N ASP A 43 -57.56 36.78 -10.78
CA ASP A 43 -58.95 36.37 -10.65
C ASP A 43 -59.08 34.87 -10.45
N SER A 44 -59.85 34.55 -9.42
CA SER A 44 -60.12 33.23 -8.90
C SER A 44 -61.57 32.90 -9.20
N THR A 45 -61.81 32.05 -10.19
CA THR A 45 -63.12 31.44 -10.39
C THR A 45 -62.96 29.94 -10.63
N LYS A 46 -63.47 29.16 -9.67
CA LYS A 46 -63.75 27.73 -9.81
C LYS A 46 -64.87 27.55 -10.84
N LEU A 47 -64.64 26.75 -11.87
CA LEU A 47 -65.72 26.02 -12.53
C LEU A 47 -65.24 24.60 -12.84
N GLY A 48 -65.93 23.63 -12.24
CA GLY A 48 -65.68 22.22 -12.48
C GLY A 48 -66.08 21.83 -13.89
N SER A 49 -65.21 21.11 -14.57
CA SER A 49 -65.59 20.19 -15.62
C SER A 49 -64.83 18.89 -15.41
N SER A 50 -65.59 17.86 -15.08
CA SER A 50 -65.20 16.47 -15.13
C SER A 50 -64.79 16.13 -16.56
N SER A 51 -63.49 16.14 -16.82
CA SER A 51 -62.90 15.33 -17.88
C SER A 51 -61.90 14.39 -17.21
N SER A 52 -62.22 13.11 -17.24
CA SER A 52 -61.31 12.01 -16.95
C SER A 52 -60.19 12.01 -17.98
N GLN A 53 -59.28 12.98 -17.88
CA GLN A 53 -57.97 12.87 -18.48
C GLN A 53 -57.17 11.95 -17.58
N ASN A 54 -56.74 10.80 -18.12
CA ASN A 54 -55.57 10.12 -17.61
C ASN A 54 -54.44 11.15 -17.54
N SER A 55 -54.25 11.75 -16.35
CA SER A 55 -53.19 12.69 -16.11
C SER A 55 -51.89 11.91 -16.18
N PHE A 56 -51.27 11.91 -17.36
CA PHE A 56 -49.93 11.38 -17.52
C PHE A 56 -49.04 12.13 -16.52
N ASN A 57 -48.65 11.46 -15.44
CA ASN A 57 -47.74 12.05 -14.47
C ASN A 57 -46.35 12.14 -15.11
N THR A 58 -46.01 13.35 -15.56
CA THR A 58 -44.72 13.69 -16.19
C THR A 58 -43.74 14.26 -15.16
N ARG A 59 -43.97 14.09 -13.86
CA ARG A 59 -43.04 14.58 -12.83
C ARG A 59 -41.83 13.66 -12.73
N TYR A 60 -40.66 14.28 -12.67
CA TYR A 60 -39.39 13.62 -12.43
C TYR A 60 -38.73 14.21 -11.17
N ARG A 61 -37.95 13.38 -10.49
CA ARG A 61 -37.17 13.74 -9.31
C ARG A 61 -35.70 13.63 -9.67
N LEU A 62 -34.91 14.65 -9.35
CA LEU A 62 -33.46 14.58 -9.47
C LEU A 62 -32.93 13.50 -8.51
N ARG A 63 -32.23 12.51 -9.07
CA ARG A 63 -31.69 11.36 -8.36
C ARG A 63 -30.18 11.39 -8.25
N GLY A 64 -29.50 11.90 -9.28
CA GLY A 64 -28.05 11.99 -9.32
C GLY A 64 -27.55 13.20 -10.08
N VAL A 65 -26.39 13.72 -9.67
CA VAL A 65 -25.66 14.79 -10.36
C VAL A 65 -24.21 14.35 -10.50
N LEU A 66 -23.71 14.27 -11.72
CA LEU A 66 -22.30 14.02 -12.00
C LEU A 66 -21.61 15.35 -12.26
N VAL A 67 -20.55 15.64 -11.51
CA VAL A 67 -19.76 16.86 -11.62
C VAL A 67 -18.40 16.51 -12.22
N HIS A 68 -17.95 17.32 -13.15
CA HIS A 68 -16.60 17.27 -13.69
C HIS A 68 -15.81 18.48 -13.18
N SER A 69 -14.59 18.26 -12.71
CA SER A 69 -13.64 19.29 -12.30
C SER A 69 -12.36 19.17 -13.11
N GLY A 70 -12.05 20.13 -13.97
CA GLY A 70 -10.82 20.14 -14.76
C GLY A 70 -11.01 20.61 -16.20
N GLN A 71 -10.08 20.21 -17.05
CA GLN A 71 -10.04 20.52 -18.48
C GLN A 71 -10.70 19.41 -19.30
N ALA A 72 -11.03 19.69 -20.57
CA ALA A 72 -11.71 18.73 -21.43
C ALA A 72 -10.95 17.39 -21.60
N ASN A 73 -9.61 17.43 -21.63
CA ASN A 73 -8.75 16.24 -21.82
C ASN A 73 -8.27 15.62 -20.51
N GLY A 74 -8.63 16.18 -19.36
CA GLY A 74 -8.11 15.74 -18.07
C GLY A 74 -8.78 16.48 -16.92
N GLY A 75 -9.29 15.71 -15.98
CA GLY A 75 -10.01 16.22 -14.82
C GLY A 75 -10.46 15.08 -13.93
N HIS A 76 -11.32 15.42 -12.98
CA HIS A 76 -11.86 14.52 -11.98
C HIS A 76 -13.38 14.48 -12.03
N TYR A 77 -13.96 13.29 -11.90
CA TYR A 77 -15.41 13.11 -11.89
C TYR A 77 -15.85 12.59 -10.53
N TYR A 78 -16.82 13.27 -9.94
CA TYR A 78 -17.45 12.86 -8.70
C TYR A 78 -18.95 13.08 -8.79
N SER A 79 -19.73 12.38 -7.97
CA SER A 79 -21.19 12.41 -8.09
C SER A 79 -21.90 12.68 -6.78
N PHE A 80 -23.09 13.25 -6.87
CA PHE A 80 -24.02 13.40 -5.76
C PHE A 80 -25.21 12.51 -6.04
N ILE A 81 -25.53 11.59 -5.15
CA ILE A 81 -26.64 10.65 -5.34
C ILE A 81 -27.59 10.77 -4.16
N ARG A 82 -28.88 10.89 -4.48
CA ARG A 82 -29.96 10.86 -3.50
C ARG A 82 -30.28 9.41 -3.15
N SER A 83 -30.11 9.05 -1.88
CA SER A 83 -30.63 7.80 -1.33
C SER A 83 -32.02 8.02 -0.75
N SER A 84 -32.81 6.97 -0.63
CA SER A 84 -34.09 7.02 0.08
C SER A 84 -34.13 5.88 1.08
N ASP A 85 -34.29 6.21 2.35
CA ASP A 85 -34.39 5.24 3.43
C ASP A 85 -35.78 4.60 3.48
N GLU A 86 -35.91 3.49 4.20
CA GLU A 86 -37.18 2.78 4.40
C GLU A 86 -38.28 3.65 5.01
N ASN A 87 -37.88 4.70 5.74
CA ASN A 87 -38.77 5.67 6.36
C ASN A 87 -39.18 6.82 5.42
N GLY A 88 -38.80 6.75 4.14
CA GLY A 88 -39.08 7.78 3.14
C GLY A 88 -38.23 9.03 3.25
N ARG A 89 -37.25 9.05 4.17
CA ARG A 89 -36.25 10.13 4.27
C ARG A 89 -35.34 10.08 3.06
N SER A 90 -34.99 11.26 2.55
CA SER A 90 -34.21 11.41 1.33
C SER A 90 -32.94 12.18 1.64
N ASP A 91 -31.83 11.45 1.77
CA ASP A 91 -30.54 12.02 2.09
C ASP A 91 -29.64 12.01 0.85
N TRP A 92 -28.77 13.02 0.75
CA TRP A 92 -27.81 13.13 -0.33
C TRP A 92 -26.43 12.73 0.15
N PHE A 93 -25.68 12.09 -0.73
CA PHE A 93 -24.30 11.69 -0.47
C PHE A 93 -23.43 12.13 -1.65
N LYS A 94 -22.25 12.65 -1.34
CA LYS A 94 -21.17 12.91 -2.30
C LYS A 94 -20.31 11.65 -2.39
N PHE A 95 -20.12 11.15 -3.61
CA PHE A 95 -19.27 10.02 -3.97
C PHE A 95 -18.07 10.54 -4.73
N ASP A 96 -16.90 10.49 -4.11
CA ASP A 96 -15.63 11.04 -4.57
C ASP A 96 -14.54 9.96 -4.43
N ASP A 97 -14.39 9.12 -5.47
CA ASP A 97 -13.55 7.91 -5.46
C ASP A 97 -13.81 6.98 -4.25
N VAL A 98 -12.85 6.92 -3.33
CA VAL A 98 -12.90 6.09 -2.11
C VAL A 98 -13.71 6.74 -1.00
N ASP A 99 -13.98 8.04 -1.11
CA ASP A 99 -14.65 8.83 -0.10
C ASP A 99 -16.14 9.00 -0.42
N VAL A 100 -16.97 8.56 0.53
CA VAL A 100 -18.42 8.77 0.49
C VAL A 100 -18.83 9.54 1.73
N SER A 101 -19.38 10.75 1.53
CA SER A 101 -19.77 11.63 2.63
C SER A 101 -21.22 12.08 2.52
N PRO A 102 -21.93 12.26 3.65
CA PRO A 102 -23.23 12.93 3.65
C PRO A 102 -23.09 14.34 3.07
N TRP A 103 -24.09 14.77 2.33
CA TRP A 103 -24.11 16.10 1.72
C TRP A 103 -25.46 16.76 1.92
N GLU A 104 -25.45 18.01 2.35
CA GLU A 104 -26.67 18.76 2.61
C GLU A 104 -27.12 19.51 1.35
N LEU A 105 -28.32 19.17 0.89
CA LEU A 105 -28.93 19.81 -0.26
C LEU A 105 -29.56 21.15 0.17
N ASN A 106 -28.90 22.26 -0.15
CA ASN A 106 -29.46 23.61 -0.04
C ASN A 106 -29.15 24.42 -1.31
N GLN A 107 -29.81 25.58 -1.49
CA GLN A 107 -29.66 26.36 -2.74
C GLN A 107 -28.24 26.90 -2.95
N GLU A 108 -27.50 27.17 -1.87
CA GLU A 108 -26.14 27.69 -1.92
C GLU A 108 -25.15 26.59 -2.30
N THR A 109 -25.21 25.44 -1.63
CA THR A 109 -24.38 24.26 -1.92
C THR A 109 -24.62 23.73 -3.33
N MET A 110 -25.87 23.73 -3.80
CA MET A 110 -26.17 23.39 -5.20
C MET A 110 -25.52 24.36 -6.17
N ARG A 111 -25.65 25.68 -5.91
CA ARG A 111 -25.01 26.69 -6.76
C ARG A 111 -23.52 26.48 -6.77
N ASP A 112 -22.87 26.29 -5.64
CA ASP A 112 -21.42 26.16 -5.54
C ASP A 112 -20.85 24.87 -6.13
N CYS A 113 -21.53 23.75 -5.95
CA CYS A 113 -21.03 22.45 -6.39
C CYS A 113 -21.46 22.07 -7.80
N TRP A 114 -22.66 22.45 -8.24
CA TRP A 114 -23.25 21.94 -9.48
C TRP A 114 -23.33 23.00 -10.58
N PHE A 115 -23.50 24.27 -10.23
CA PHE A 115 -23.71 25.31 -11.22
C PHE A 115 -22.35 25.82 -11.69
N GLY A 116 -22.17 25.87 -13.01
CA GLY A 116 -21.03 26.56 -13.62
C GLY A 116 -21.15 28.08 -13.48
N GLY A 117 -20.22 28.78 -14.11
CA GLY A 117 -20.22 30.25 -14.14
C GLY A 117 -19.01 30.84 -13.42
N GLU A 118 -19.14 32.08 -13.00
CA GLU A 118 -18.08 32.84 -12.36
C GLU A 118 -18.01 32.52 -10.86
N TYR A 119 -16.80 32.39 -10.32
CA TYR A 119 -16.55 32.23 -8.90
C TYR A 119 -15.66 33.36 -8.40
N THR A 120 -16.09 34.00 -7.31
CA THR A 120 -15.26 34.89 -6.50
C THR A 120 -14.64 34.07 -5.39
N ALA A 121 -13.37 33.71 -5.55
CA ALA A 121 -12.61 33.12 -4.46
C ALA A 121 -12.49 34.14 -3.33
N GLU A 122 -12.86 33.73 -2.12
CA GLU A 122 -12.99 34.63 -0.95
C GLU A 122 -11.65 35.27 -0.54
N TRP A 123 -10.53 34.67 -0.94
CA TRP A 123 -9.17 35.21 -0.77
C TRP A 123 -8.72 36.20 -1.86
N MET A 124 -9.54 36.42 -2.91
CA MET A 124 -9.23 37.31 -4.05
C MET A 124 -10.08 38.59 -4.10
N ILE A 125 -10.63 39.05 -2.98
CA ILE A 125 -11.52 40.24 -2.94
C ILE A 125 -10.83 41.53 -3.46
N ASN A 126 -9.49 41.56 -3.54
CA ASN A 126 -8.72 42.73 -4.01
C ASN A 126 -8.39 42.77 -5.52
N ARG A 127 -8.85 41.83 -6.35
CA ARG A 127 -8.71 41.93 -7.81
C ARG A 127 -10.06 41.72 -8.48
N ARG A 128 -10.48 42.67 -9.33
CA ARG A 128 -11.69 42.65 -10.18
C ARG A 128 -11.66 41.56 -11.27
N ASN A 129 -11.05 40.40 -11.02
CA ASN A 129 -11.01 39.28 -11.97
C ASN A 129 -11.87 38.14 -11.43
N ARG A 130 -13.13 38.11 -11.89
CA ARG A 130 -13.99 36.95 -11.74
C ARG A 130 -13.38 35.79 -12.52
N SER A 131 -12.97 34.72 -11.84
CA SER A 131 -12.44 33.54 -12.50
C SER A 131 -13.57 32.58 -12.85
N LYS A 132 -13.48 31.96 -14.04
CA LYS A 132 -14.43 30.91 -14.44
C LYS A 132 -14.23 29.68 -13.57
N ARG A 133 -15.32 29.11 -13.06
CA ARG A 133 -15.29 27.84 -12.32
C ARG A 133 -14.70 26.74 -13.19
N CYS A 134 -13.76 25.99 -12.62
CA CYS A 134 -13.18 24.82 -13.28
C CYS A 134 -13.96 23.54 -12.98
N TRP A 135 -15.12 23.62 -12.31
CA TRP A 135 -16.04 22.51 -12.10
C TRP A 135 -17.48 22.92 -12.38
N ASN A 136 -18.28 21.97 -12.88
CA ASN A 136 -19.72 22.11 -13.06
C ASN A 136 -20.39 20.73 -13.23
N ALA A 137 -21.71 20.70 -13.07
CA ALA A 137 -22.51 19.53 -13.39
C ALA A 137 -22.39 19.20 -14.88
N TYR A 138 -21.92 17.99 -15.16
CA TYR A 138 -21.77 17.43 -16.50
C TYR A 138 -23.00 16.62 -16.90
N LEU A 139 -23.61 15.87 -15.97
CA LEU A 139 -24.79 15.05 -16.21
C LEU A 139 -25.79 15.13 -15.05
N LEU A 140 -27.07 15.29 -15.37
CA LEU A 140 -28.17 15.23 -14.41
C LEU A 140 -29.02 13.97 -14.66
N VAL A 141 -29.21 13.17 -13.62
CA VAL A 141 -29.99 11.92 -13.67
C VAL A 141 -31.30 12.12 -12.93
N PHE A 142 -32.40 11.95 -13.67
CA PHE A 142 -33.75 12.10 -13.16
C PHE A 142 -34.50 10.76 -13.15
N GLU A 143 -35.26 10.52 -12.10
CA GLU A 143 -36.13 9.36 -11.93
C GLU A 143 -37.60 9.78 -12.08
N LYS A 144 -38.38 9.06 -12.89
CA LYS A 144 -39.81 9.35 -13.06
C LYS A 144 -40.55 9.05 -11.76
N ILE A 145 -41.34 10.00 -11.27
CA ILE A 145 -42.20 9.80 -10.11
C ILE A 145 -43.45 9.07 -10.59
N THR A 146 -43.54 7.76 -10.39
CA THR A 146 -44.78 7.03 -10.64
C THR A 146 -45.79 7.35 -9.54
N SER A 147 -47.03 7.66 -9.93
CA SER A 147 -48.16 7.78 -9.00
C SER A 147 -48.65 6.38 -8.59
N GLU A 148 -47.76 5.52 -8.07
CA GLU A 148 -48.18 4.24 -7.52
C GLU A 148 -48.01 4.29 -6.01
N VAL A 149 -49.12 4.67 -5.37
CA VAL A 149 -49.36 4.39 -3.96
C VAL A 149 -49.34 2.87 -3.80
N SER A 150 -48.25 2.36 -3.24
CA SER A 150 -48.27 1.37 -2.16
C SER A 150 -49.34 0.27 -2.26
N SER A 151 -49.31 -0.56 -3.31
CA SER A 151 -50.03 -1.85 -3.30
C SER A 151 -49.45 -2.82 -4.33
N MET A 152 -48.28 -3.40 -4.03
CA MET A 152 -47.85 -4.62 -4.70
C MET A 152 -48.63 -5.80 -4.10
N PRO A 153 -49.33 -6.62 -4.92
CA PRO A 153 -49.98 -7.83 -4.45
C PRO A 153 -48.92 -8.86 -4.05
N GLN A 154 -49.10 -9.46 -2.87
CA GLN A 154 -48.36 -10.66 -2.46
C GLN A 154 -48.66 -11.80 -3.45
N GLN A 155 -47.82 -12.00 -4.45
CA GLN A 155 -47.79 -13.29 -5.15
C GLN A 155 -46.94 -14.26 -4.33
N SER A 156 -47.64 -15.13 -3.61
CA SER A 156 -47.14 -16.35 -2.98
C SER A 156 -46.54 -17.27 -4.04
N SER A 157 -45.23 -17.13 -4.28
CA SER A 157 -44.45 -18.19 -4.92
C SER A 157 -44.07 -19.20 -3.85
N ILE A 158 -44.89 -20.24 -3.71
CA ILE A 158 -44.55 -21.46 -3.00
C ILE A 158 -43.47 -22.15 -3.84
N VAL A 159 -42.21 -22.01 -3.45
CA VAL A 159 -41.11 -22.87 -3.89
C VAL A 159 -40.50 -23.47 -2.63
N PRO A 160 -40.39 -24.82 -2.50
CA PRO A 160 -39.80 -25.40 -1.30
C PRO A 160 -38.28 -25.18 -1.30
N SER A 161 -37.78 -24.53 -0.26
CA SER A 161 -36.34 -24.44 0.03
C SER A 161 -35.79 -25.82 0.44
N PRO A 162 -34.55 -26.19 0.06
CA PRO A 162 -33.89 -27.38 0.60
C PRO A 162 -33.45 -27.12 2.06
N PRO A 163 -33.26 -28.18 2.87
CA PRO A 163 -33.04 -28.03 4.31
C PRO A 163 -31.63 -27.48 4.59
N VAL A 164 -31.56 -26.31 5.21
CA VAL A 164 -30.32 -25.78 5.79
C VAL A 164 -30.16 -26.37 7.18
N ILE A 165 -29.19 -27.27 7.33
CA ILE A 165 -28.74 -27.79 8.62
C ILE A 165 -27.77 -26.75 9.21
N THR A 166 -28.30 -25.77 9.94
CA THR A 166 -27.61 -25.08 11.06
C THR A 166 -28.62 -24.20 11.79
N SER A 167 -28.84 -24.47 13.08
CA SER A 167 -29.86 -23.82 13.93
C SER A 167 -29.71 -22.29 14.05
N PRO A 168 -30.76 -21.48 13.75
CA PRO A 168 -30.69 -20.00 13.79
C PRO A 168 -30.84 -19.37 15.19
N ASN A 169 -30.88 -20.15 16.28
CA ASN A 169 -31.36 -19.68 17.58
C ASN A 169 -30.24 -19.26 18.57
N SER A 170 -29.06 -18.85 18.11
CA SER A 170 -28.04 -18.30 19.01
C SER A 170 -28.24 -16.77 19.16
N PRO A 171 -28.44 -16.25 20.39
CA PRO A 171 -28.68 -14.82 20.64
C PRO A 171 -27.51 -13.92 20.17
N ASN A 172 -26.32 -14.49 19.98
CA ASN A 172 -25.16 -13.77 19.45
C ASN A 172 -25.23 -13.51 17.93
N TYR A 173 -25.91 -14.36 17.16
CA TYR A 173 -26.06 -14.16 15.71
C TYR A 173 -27.01 -12.98 15.40
N GLN A 174 -28.13 -12.90 16.10
CA GLN A 174 -29.10 -11.81 15.95
C GLN A 174 -28.54 -10.45 16.38
N LYS A 175 -27.64 -10.44 17.38
CA LYS A 175 -26.96 -9.23 17.83
C LYS A 175 -25.94 -8.73 16.80
N MET A 176 -25.29 -9.64 16.08
CA MET A 176 -24.33 -9.33 15.02
C MET A 176 -25.03 -8.79 13.76
N GLU A 177 -26.15 -9.38 13.36
CA GLU A 177 -26.97 -8.92 12.22
C GLU A 177 -27.52 -7.50 12.39
N LYS A 178 -27.94 -7.16 13.61
CA LYS A 178 -28.38 -5.79 13.97
C LYS A 178 -27.23 -4.79 13.88
N SER A 179 -26.01 -5.21 14.25
CA SER A 179 -24.80 -4.36 14.18
C SER A 179 -24.30 -4.13 12.75
N PHE A 180 -24.53 -5.07 11.82
CA PHE A 180 -24.21 -4.88 10.40
C PHE A 180 -25.25 -4.01 9.69
N GLY A 181 -26.53 -4.12 10.10
CA GLY A 181 -27.62 -3.27 9.59
C GLY A 181 -27.41 -1.78 9.87
N SER A 182 -26.74 -1.42 10.98
CA SER A 182 -26.45 -0.02 11.32
C SER A 182 -25.25 0.59 10.59
N ILE A 183 -24.44 -0.22 9.89
CA ILE A 183 -23.21 0.24 9.19
C ILE A 183 -23.43 0.28 7.66
N THR A 184 -24.55 -0.25 7.17
CA THR A 184 -24.81 -0.41 5.74
C THR A 184 -25.85 0.60 5.28
N LEU A 185 -25.54 1.39 4.24
CA LEU A 185 -26.50 2.31 3.57
C LEU A 185 -27.64 1.58 2.84
N THR A 186 -27.59 0.25 2.80
CA THR A 186 -28.53 -0.63 2.11
C THR A 186 -29.31 -1.44 3.13
N SER A 187 -30.64 -1.36 3.07
CA SER A 187 -31.54 -2.14 3.93
C SER A 187 -31.20 -3.62 3.94
N GLN A 188 -31.40 -4.29 5.10
CA GLN A 188 -31.35 -5.75 5.24
C GLN A 188 -32.18 -6.50 4.17
N ARG A 189 -33.22 -5.86 3.59
CA ARG A 189 -33.97 -6.43 2.45
C ARG A 189 -33.16 -6.61 1.17
N ALA A 190 -32.10 -5.82 0.95
CA ALA A 190 -31.20 -5.98 -0.20
C ALA A 190 -30.25 -7.18 -0.02
N MET A 191 -29.83 -7.47 1.22
CA MET A 191 -29.05 -8.68 1.51
C MET A 191 -29.85 -9.96 1.27
N ASN A 192 -31.17 -9.94 1.48
CA ASN A 192 -32.06 -11.08 1.23
C ASN A 192 -32.27 -11.40 -0.27
N LYS A 193 -31.61 -10.69 -1.19
CA LYS A 193 -31.65 -10.96 -2.65
C LYS A 193 -30.28 -11.21 -3.27
N MET A 194 -29.23 -11.41 -2.48
CA MET A 194 -27.89 -11.67 -3.02
C MET A 194 -27.79 -13.13 -3.51
N PRO A 195 -27.39 -13.39 -4.76
CA PRO A 195 -27.09 -14.74 -5.23
C PRO A 195 -26.01 -15.40 -4.36
N ALA A 196 -26.20 -16.67 -4.00
CA ALA A 196 -25.34 -17.39 -3.05
C ALA A 196 -23.84 -17.40 -3.46
N GLN A 197 -23.54 -17.41 -4.76
CA GLN A 197 -22.17 -17.33 -5.26
C GLN A 197 -21.50 -15.97 -4.95
N LEU A 198 -22.23 -14.86 -5.12
CA LEU A 198 -21.74 -13.52 -4.81
C LEU A 198 -21.60 -13.32 -3.30
N GLU A 199 -22.55 -13.84 -2.52
CA GLU A 199 -22.48 -13.82 -1.06
C GLU A 199 -21.23 -14.53 -0.54
N LYS A 200 -20.93 -15.73 -1.06
CA LYS A 200 -19.73 -16.49 -0.69
C LYS A 200 -18.45 -15.72 -1.06
N LEU A 201 -18.41 -15.08 -2.23
CA LEU A 201 -17.26 -14.27 -2.66
C LEU A 201 -17.06 -13.05 -1.76
N ILE A 202 -18.12 -12.31 -1.45
CA ILE A 202 -18.06 -11.12 -0.57
C ILE A 202 -17.63 -11.53 0.84
N ARG A 203 -18.22 -12.60 1.40
CA ARG A 203 -17.82 -13.13 2.71
C ARG A 203 -16.35 -13.50 2.75
N ARG A 204 -15.85 -14.19 1.72
CA ARG A 204 -14.43 -14.55 1.61
C ARG A 204 -13.54 -13.30 1.58
N LYS A 205 -13.88 -12.29 0.77
CA LYS A 205 -13.11 -11.04 0.69
C LYS A 205 -13.14 -10.25 2.00
N ASN A 206 -14.30 -10.14 2.65
CA ASN A 206 -14.44 -9.46 3.94
C ASN A 206 -13.64 -10.17 5.04
N LEU A 207 -13.66 -11.51 5.06
CA LEU A 207 -12.88 -12.30 6.01
C LEU A 207 -11.38 -12.12 5.80
N LEU A 208 -10.91 -12.10 4.55
CA LEU A 208 -9.51 -11.79 4.23
C LEU A 208 -9.13 -10.38 4.67
N SER A 209 -9.94 -9.37 4.37
CA SER A 209 -9.69 -7.98 4.80
C SER A 209 -9.68 -7.83 6.33
N LEU A 210 -10.56 -8.57 7.02
CA LEU A 210 -10.58 -8.60 8.49
C LEU A 210 -9.33 -9.29 9.04
N HIS A 211 -8.88 -10.38 8.42
CA HIS A 211 -7.62 -11.03 8.77
C HIS A 211 -6.43 -10.11 8.56
N GLU A 212 -6.31 -9.44 7.42
CA GLU A 212 -5.26 -8.45 7.14
C GLU A 212 -5.26 -7.33 8.19
N ARG A 213 -6.44 -6.80 8.54
CA ARG A 213 -6.57 -5.80 9.63
C ARG A 213 -6.14 -6.37 10.98
N SER A 214 -6.48 -7.62 11.28
CA SER A 214 -6.11 -8.27 12.54
C SER A 214 -4.61 -8.56 12.64
N GLN A 215 -3.94 -8.80 11.52
CA GLN A 215 -2.49 -9.04 11.47
C GLN A 215 -1.69 -7.81 11.92
N TYR A 216 -2.23 -6.60 11.79
CA TYR A 216 -1.62 -5.36 12.30
C TYR A 216 -2.14 -4.92 13.67
N ALA A 217 -2.90 -5.77 14.36
CA ALA A 217 -3.37 -5.46 15.70
C ALA A 217 -2.21 -5.42 16.69
N HIS A 218 -2.20 -4.40 17.57
CA HIS A 218 -1.19 -4.27 18.64
C HIS A 218 -1.11 -5.51 19.54
N VAL A 219 -2.23 -6.20 19.77
CA VAL A 219 -2.28 -7.42 20.58
C VAL A 219 -1.46 -8.54 19.95
N TYR A 220 -1.51 -8.69 18.62
CA TYR A 220 -0.74 -9.71 17.90
C TYR A 220 0.76 -9.40 17.96
N PHE A 221 1.13 -8.14 17.69
CA PHE A 221 2.52 -7.67 17.80
C PHE A 221 3.08 -7.87 19.21
N GLY A 222 2.31 -7.47 20.24
CA GLY A 222 2.67 -7.66 21.63
C GLY A 222 2.84 -9.13 21.98
N PHE A 223 1.90 -9.98 21.60
CA PHE A 223 1.97 -11.42 21.89
C PHE A 223 3.24 -12.09 21.33
N ILE A 224 3.53 -11.90 20.03
CA ILE A 224 4.72 -12.51 19.41
C ILE A 224 5.99 -11.95 20.04
N THR A 225 6.04 -10.64 20.28
CA THR A 225 7.23 -9.99 20.87
C THR A 225 7.51 -10.47 22.27
N GLU A 226 6.51 -10.46 23.15
CA GLU A 226 6.68 -10.83 24.56
C GLU A 226 6.96 -12.33 24.70
N LEU A 227 6.36 -13.18 23.86
CA LEU A 227 6.68 -14.61 23.82
C LEU A 227 8.15 -14.84 23.47
N SER A 228 8.63 -14.26 22.37
CA SER A 228 10.02 -14.42 21.94
C SER A 228 11.01 -13.80 22.93
N LEU A 229 10.67 -12.65 23.50
CA LEU A 229 11.50 -11.96 24.50
C LEU A 229 11.62 -12.76 25.80
N HIS A 230 10.54 -13.40 26.25
CA HIS A 230 10.59 -14.24 27.44
C HIS A 230 11.54 -15.43 27.26
N ILE A 231 11.48 -16.10 26.11
CA ILE A 231 12.37 -17.22 25.80
C ILE A 231 13.82 -16.74 25.67
N SER A 232 14.07 -15.60 25.03
CA SER A 232 15.43 -15.05 24.93
C SER A 232 15.99 -14.70 26.31
N HIS A 233 15.19 -14.15 27.22
CA HIS A 233 15.61 -13.87 28.59
C HIS A 233 16.04 -15.14 29.34
N ILE A 234 15.26 -16.21 29.23
CA ILE A 234 15.60 -17.50 29.84
C ILE A 234 16.94 -18.01 29.28
N LEU A 235 17.14 -17.97 27.97
CA LEU A 235 18.39 -18.42 27.35
C LEU A 235 19.59 -17.57 27.78
N ARG A 236 19.40 -16.24 27.82
CA ARG A 236 20.41 -15.28 28.26
C ARG A 236 20.85 -15.54 29.69
N GLU A 237 19.91 -15.73 30.61
CA GLU A 237 20.23 -16.02 32.01
C GLU A 237 21.08 -17.27 32.17
N PHE A 238 20.75 -18.35 31.44
CA PHE A 238 21.54 -19.58 31.48
C PHE A 238 22.95 -19.35 30.92
N ARG A 239 23.08 -18.59 29.84
CA ARG A 239 24.39 -18.25 29.26
C ARG A 239 25.23 -17.40 30.22
N GLU A 240 24.66 -16.36 30.81
CA GLU A 240 25.36 -15.45 31.74
C GLU A 240 25.82 -16.18 33.01
N LYS A 241 25.02 -17.13 33.50
CA LYS A 241 25.37 -17.99 34.65
C LYS A 241 26.29 -19.16 34.27
N GLY A 242 26.68 -19.31 33.00
CA GLY A 242 27.52 -20.41 32.51
C GLY A 242 26.87 -21.79 32.65
N LEU A 243 25.54 -21.85 32.74
CA LEU A 243 24.78 -23.09 32.89
C LEU A 243 24.64 -23.81 31.53
N VAL A 244 24.62 -25.13 31.56
CA VAL A 244 24.40 -25.93 30.35
C VAL A 244 22.97 -25.72 29.84
N ILE A 245 22.84 -25.37 28.57
CA ILE A 245 21.53 -25.23 27.91
C ILE A 245 21.09 -26.61 27.40
N ASP A 246 20.09 -27.18 28.04
CA ASP A 246 19.49 -28.47 27.66
C ASP A 246 18.94 -28.45 26.23
N GLN A 247 18.89 -29.63 25.60
CA GLN A 247 18.36 -29.79 24.24
C GLN A 247 16.93 -29.24 24.08
N ARG A 248 16.06 -29.40 25.08
CA ARG A 248 14.69 -28.85 25.05
C ARG A 248 14.67 -27.32 24.95
N LYS A 249 15.57 -26.64 25.66
CA LYS A 249 15.70 -25.18 25.63
C LYS A 249 16.25 -24.70 24.28
N LYS A 250 17.21 -25.44 23.71
CA LYS A 250 17.70 -25.18 22.35
C LYS A 250 16.60 -25.31 21.30
N ILE A 251 15.78 -26.37 21.37
CA ILE A 251 14.63 -26.56 20.47
C ILE A 251 13.62 -25.42 20.64
N LEU A 252 13.34 -25.01 21.87
CA LEU A 252 12.42 -23.91 22.14
C LEU A 252 12.94 -22.59 21.54
N GLY A 253 14.22 -22.25 21.79
CA GLY A 253 14.86 -21.09 21.17
C GLY A 253 14.86 -21.15 19.64
N TYR A 254 15.10 -22.35 19.08
CA TYR A 254 15.02 -22.59 17.64
C TYR A 254 13.62 -22.27 17.08
N VAL A 255 12.57 -22.89 17.62
CA VAL A 255 11.18 -22.66 17.16
C VAL A 255 10.75 -21.21 17.34
N CYS A 256 11.09 -20.58 18.47
CA CYS A 256 10.78 -19.17 18.71
C CYS A 256 11.55 -18.23 17.77
N SER A 257 12.78 -18.58 17.38
CA SER A 257 13.55 -17.81 16.39
C SER A 257 12.90 -17.88 15.01
N GLN A 258 12.36 -19.04 14.61
CA GLN A 258 11.65 -19.20 13.34
C GLN A 258 10.36 -18.40 13.36
N LEU A 259 9.57 -18.52 14.43
CA LEU A 259 8.34 -17.76 14.61
C LEU A 259 8.59 -16.24 14.50
N LEU A 260 9.58 -15.73 15.23
CA LEU A 260 9.91 -14.31 15.20
C LEU A 260 10.41 -13.88 13.82
N THR A 261 11.30 -14.65 13.20
CA THR A 261 11.85 -14.32 11.87
C THR A 261 10.74 -14.29 10.82
N TYR A 262 9.84 -15.28 10.78
CA TYR A 262 8.71 -15.29 9.85
C TYR A 262 7.74 -14.14 10.11
N PHE A 263 7.40 -13.87 11.37
CA PHE A 263 6.58 -12.72 11.73
C PHE A 263 7.18 -11.40 11.24
N LEU A 264 8.48 -11.19 11.45
CA LEU A 264 9.17 -9.97 11.03
C LEU A 264 9.16 -9.80 9.51
N LEU A 265 9.51 -10.85 8.77
CA LEU A 265 9.58 -10.81 7.31
C LEU A 265 8.20 -10.68 6.64
N GLN A 266 7.13 -11.21 7.25
CA GLN A 266 5.79 -11.19 6.65
C GLN A 266 4.94 -10.00 7.10
N THR A 267 5.14 -9.51 8.33
CA THR A 267 4.22 -8.55 8.95
C THR A 267 4.94 -7.46 9.74
N GLY A 268 5.84 -7.85 10.65
CA GLY A 268 6.45 -6.95 11.62
C GLY A 268 7.20 -5.78 10.98
N LEU A 269 8.08 -6.06 10.01
CA LEU A 269 8.89 -5.04 9.33
C LEU A 269 8.12 -4.23 8.28
N HIS A 270 6.93 -4.70 7.90
CA HIS A 270 6.04 -4.04 6.93
C HIS A 270 4.99 -3.13 7.60
N ALA A 271 4.95 -3.12 8.94
CA ALA A 271 4.04 -2.28 9.69
C ALA A 271 4.37 -0.78 9.60
N HIS A 272 3.42 0.04 10.03
CA HIS A 272 3.60 1.48 10.13
C HIS A 272 4.83 1.83 10.99
N HIS A 273 5.59 2.85 10.58
CA HIS A 273 6.90 3.17 11.16
C HIS A 273 6.91 3.32 12.69
N ASN A 274 5.86 3.92 13.27
CA ASN A 274 5.72 4.06 14.73
C ASN A 274 5.66 2.71 15.46
N LEU A 275 4.98 1.72 14.87
CA LEU A 275 4.85 0.40 15.46
C LEU A 275 6.19 -0.34 15.41
N VAL A 276 6.87 -0.26 14.26
CA VAL A 276 8.21 -0.84 14.08
C VAL A 276 9.18 -0.25 15.10
N ARG A 277 9.26 1.08 15.18
CA ARG A 277 10.17 1.79 16.09
C ARG A 277 9.97 1.42 17.56
N HIS A 278 8.73 1.15 17.97
CA HIS A 278 8.42 0.74 19.34
C HIS A 278 9.02 -0.64 19.71
N TYR A 279 9.01 -1.60 18.78
CA TYR A 279 9.42 -2.98 19.07
C TYR A 279 10.81 -3.35 18.53
N LEU A 280 11.38 -2.56 17.61
CA LEU A 280 12.56 -2.95 16.84
C LEU A 280 13.75 -3.37 17.69
N LEU A 281 14.11 -2.59 18.72
CA LEU A 281 15.22 -2.93 19.61
C LEU A 281 14.97 -4.26 20.34
N LYS A 282 13.75 -4.47 20.83
CA LYS A 282 13.37 -5.75 21.48
C LYS A 282 13.51 -6.93 20.52
N TRP A 283 13.06 -6.78 19.27
CA TRP A 283 13.19 -7.82 18.26
C TRP A 283 14.64 -8.13 17.92
N LEU A 284 15.45 -7.10 17.78
CA LEU A 284 16.86 -7.21 17.47
C LEU A 284 17.65 -7.91 18.58
N ASP A 285 17.51 -7.44 19.83
CA ASP A 285 18.17 -8.06 20.98
C ASP A 285 17.74 -9.53 21.16
N THR A 286 16.46 -9.82 20.89
CA THR A 286 15.91 -11.18 20.95
C THR A 286 16.49 -12.09 19.86
N LEU A 287 16.63 -11.60 18.63
CA LEU A 287 17.23 -12.38 17.54
C LEU A 287 18.73 -12.60 17.74
N GLU A 288 19.45 -11.58 18.21
CA GLU A 288 20.88 -11.72 18.53
C GLU A 288 21.10 -12.78 19.62
N GLU A 289 20.23 -12.82 20.63
CA GLU A 289 20.25 -13.85 21.65
C GLU A 289 20.04 -15.25 21.05
N PHE A 290 19.06 -15.42 20.15
CA PHE A 290 18.83 -16.69 19.48
C PHE A 290 19.99 -17.13 18.57
N MET A 291 20.76 -16.19 18.02
CA MET A 291 21.95 -16.49 17.20
C MET A 291 23.05 -17.22 17.98
N HIS A 292 23.01 -17.27 19.31
CA HIS A 292 23.95 -18.10 20.07
C HIS A 292 23.68 -19.61 19.93
N ILE A 293 22.49 -20.01 19.47
CA ILE A 293 22.13 -21.40 19.19
C ILE A 293 22.61 -21.77 17.77
N GLN A 294 23.38 -22.86 17.66
CA GLN A 294 23.96 -23.31 16.38
C GLN A 294 22.88 -23.65 15.34
N GLU A 295 21.82 -24.33 15.75
CA GLU A 295 20.72 -24.75 14.89
C GLU A 295 19.98 -23.53 14.28
N VAL A 296 19.89 -22.43 15.03
CA VAL A 296 19.32 -21.17 14.56
C VAL A 296 20.20 -20.57 13.45
N ARG A 297 21.52 -20.52 13.66
CA ARG A 297 22.47 -19.99 12.66
C ARG A 297 22.45 -20.79 11.36
N ILE A 298 22.45 -22.12 11.46
CA ILE A 298 22.33 -23.02 10.30
C ILE A 298 21.03 -22.75 9.54
N TRP A 299 19.92 -22.64 10.25
CA TRP A 299 18.62 -22.39 9.63
C TRP A 299 18.55 -20.99 8.99
N TRP A 300 19.05 -19.96 9.67
CA TRP A 300 19.10 -18.59 9.14
C TRP A 300 19.93 -18.51 7.87
N PHE A 301 21.09 -19.18 7.83
CA PHE A 301 21.87 -19.29 6.61
C PHE A 301 21.07 -19.93 5.47
N LYS A 302 20.45 -21.10 5.73
CA LYS A 302 19.73 -21.85 4.70
C LYS A 302 18.47 -21.15 4.20
N GLN A 303 17.73 -20.46 5.07
CA GLN A 303 16.43 -19.87 4.71
C GLN A 303 16.51 -18.40 4.32
N ILE A 304 17.48 -17.64 4.84
CA ILE A 304 17.53 -16.18 4.68
C ILE A 304 18.71 -15.77 3.79
N ILE A 305 19.91 -16.29 4.06
CA ILE A 305 21.11 -15.89 3.32
C ILE A 305 21.14 -16.54 1.92
N LEU A 306 20.77 -17.82 1.81
CA LEU A 306 20.64 -18.50 0.51
C LEU A 306 19.42 -18.02 -0.29
N HIS A 307 18.46 -17.35 0.34
CA HIS A 307 17.32 -16.83 -0.37
C HIS A 307 17.72 -15.62 -1.22
N ARG A 308 17.45 -15.74 -2.52
CA ARG A 308 17.86 -14.80 -3.57
C ARG A 308 17.57 -13.34 -3.25
N ASP A 309 16.34 -13.04 -2.82
CA ASP A 309 15.84 -11.67 -2.76
C ASP A 309 15.75 -11.10 -1.34
N ILE A 310 15.72 -11.92 -0.28
CA ILE A 310 15.51 -11.42 1.08
C ILE A 310 16.67 -10.53 1.51
N THR A 311 17.90 -11.04 1.45
CA THR A 311 19.07 -10.27 1.91
C THR A 311 19.28 -8.98 1.12
N PRO A 312 19.26 -8.98 -0.24
CA PRO A 312 19.34 -7.74 -1.03
C PRO A 312 18.20 -6.75 -0.75
N LEU A 313 16.95 -7.23 -0.64
CA LEU A 313 15.79 -6.39 -0.37
C LEU A 313 15.96 -5.59 0.92
N TYR A 314 16.36 -6.24 2.01
CA TYR A 314 16.51 -5.57 3.30
C TYR A 314 17.84 -4.83 3.46
N LEU A 315 18.89 -5.18 2.73
CA LEU A 315 20.20 -4.53 2.84
C LEU A 315 20.31 -3.28 1.94
N PHE A 316 19.79 -3.37 0.72
CA PHE A 316 19.96 -2.35 -0.32
C PHE A 316 18.69 -1.54 -0.56
N ASP A 317 17.54 -2.19 -0.76
CA ASP A 317 16.34 -1.53 -1.27
C ASP A 317 15.41 -0.99 -0.18
N CYS A 318 15.41 -1.60 1.02
CA CYS A 318 14.53 -1.22 2.13
C CYS A 318 14.66 0.27 2.47
N PRO A 319 13.58 1.07 2.44
CA PRO A 319 13.64 2.51 2.69
C PRO A 319 13.89 2.85 4.16
N ASN A 320 13.44 2.01 5.10
CA ASN A 320 13.58 2.24 6.54
C ASN A 320 15.02 1.98 7.01
N SER A 321 15.71 3.01 7.51
CA SER A 321 17.09 2.90 7.99
C SER A 321 17.26 1.99 9.20
N GLU A 322 16.29 1.97 10.11
CA GLU A 322 16.40 1.16 11.33
C GLU A 322 16.30 -0.33 11.01
N VAL A 323 15.46 -0.71 10.03
CA VAL A 323 15.35 -2.09 9.54
C VAL A 323 16.65 -2.53 8.86
N ARG A 324 17.29 -1.65 8.06
CA ARG A 324 18.60 -1.96 7.47
C ARG A 324 19.66 -2.21 8.54
N ILE A 325 19.71 -1.38 9.58
CA ILE A 325 20.64 -1.55 10.70
C ILE A 325 20.40 -2.88 11.43
N MET A 326 19.14 -3.26 11.64
CA MET A 326 18.79 -4.56 12.19
C MET A 326 19.34 -5.70 11.33
N CYS A 327 19.17 -5.65 10.01
CA CYS A 327 19.73 -6.65 9.10
C CYS A 327 21.27 -6.70 9.14
N VAL A 328 21.94 -5.54 9.15
CA VAL A 328 23.40 -5.45 9.31
C VAL A 328 23.85 -6.16 10.58
N ARG A 329 23.21 -5.86 11.72
CA ARG A 329 23.58 -6.46 13.01
C ARG A 329 23.38 -7.98 13.04
N ILE A 330 22.26 -8.47 12.50
CA ILE A 330 21.96 -9.90 12.47
C ILE A 330 22.93 -10.66 11.54
N ILE A 331 23.24 -10.12 10.37
CA ILE A 331 24.22 -10.73 9.44
C ILE A 331 25.63 -10.71 10.06
N SER A 332 26.02 -9.60 10.69
CA SER A 332 27.29 -9.52 11.41
C SER A 332 27.38 -10.54 12.56
N ALA A 333 26.30 -10.72 13.33
CA ALA A 333 26.23 -11.74 14.38
C ALA A 333 26.39 -13.15 13.80
N LEU A 334 25.71 -13.46 12.68
CA LEU A 334 25.85 -14.73 11.98
C LEU A 334 27.29 -14.98 11.53
N LEU A 335 27.97 -13.99 10.95
CA LEU A 335 29.36 -14.10 10.51
C LEU A 335 30.32 -14.37 11.67
N VAL A 336 30.12 -13.72 12.82
CA VAL A 336 30.99 -13.86 13.99
C VAL A 336 30.75 -15.17 14.72
N LEU A 337 29.50 -15.54 14.96
CA LEU A 337 29.14 -16.72 15.74
C LEU A 337 29.16 -18.01 14.91
N GLY A 338 28.96 -17.93 13.59
CA GLY A 338 28.92 -19.08 12.68
C GLY A 338 30.27 -19.63 12.22
N ARG A 339 31.39 -19.14 12.78
CA ARG A 339 32.74 -19.44 12.28
C ARG A 339 33.10 -20.92 12.29
N ASN A 340 32.58 -21.65 13.27
CA ASN A 340 32.85 -23.06 13.49
C ASN A 340 31.68 -23.95 13.03
N ASP A 341 30.62 -23.36 12.50
CA ASP A 341 29.43 -24.12 12.14
C ASP A 341 29.59 -24.71 10.74
N MET A 342 29.64 -26.04 10.69
CA MET A 342 29.66 -26.80 9.45
C MET A 342 28.26 -27.38 9.18
N THR A 343 27.82 -27.29 7.94
CA THR A 343 26.59 -27.92 7.45
C THR A 343 26.76 -28.21 5.96
N ASN A 344 25.88 -29.03 5.37
CA ASN A 344 25.86 -29.17 3.93
C ASN A 344 25.36 -27.86 3.29
N LEU A 345 26.28 -27.04 2.80
CA LEU A 345 25.97 -25.75 2.17
C LEU A 345 25.35 -25.89 0.79
N THR A 346 25.45 -27.06 0.15
CA THR A 346 24.92 -27.31 -1.20
C THR A 346 23.41 -27.62 -1.22
N GLU A 347 22.85 -27.91 -0.06
CA GLU A 347 21.44 -28.23 0.10
C GLU A 347 20.59 -26.95 -0.07
N ASN A 348 19.66 -26.94 -1.04
CA ASN A 348 18.75 -25.83 -1.36
C ASN A 348 19.37 -24.55 -1.94
N VAL A 349 20.55 -24.65 -2.59
CA VAL A 349 21.12 -23.49 -3.30
C VAL A 349 20.34 -23.24 -4.60
N PRO A 350 19.76 -22.04 -4.81
CA PRO A 350 19.06 -21.73 -6.06
C PRO A 350 19.97 -21.89 -7.27
N GLN A 351 19.46 -22.55 -8.32
CA GLN A 351 20.20 -22.81 -9.59
C GLN A 351 20.76 -21.52 -10.22
N GLU A 352 20.11 -20.38 -9.94
CA GLU A 352 20.45 -19.05 -10.44
C GLU A 352 21.74 -18.45 -9.86
N TYR A 353 22.29 -19.00 -8.78
CA TYR A 353 23.64 -18.63 -8.32
C TYR A 353 24.77 -19.20 -9.21
N GLY A 354 24.42 -19.92 -10.30
CA GLY A 354 25.39 -20.49 -11.24
C GLY A 354 26.21 -21.63 -10.63
N VAL A 355 25.59 -22.39 -9.72
CA VAL A 355 26.30 -23.32 -8.84
C VAL A 355 26.46 -24.67 -9.52
N ASN A 356 27.56 -24.80 -10.28
CA ASN A 356 28.23 -26.09 -10.40
C ASN A 356 28.56 -26.59 -8.99
N SER A 357 28.69 -27.90 -8.80
CA SER A 357 29.03 -28.58 -7.53
C SER A 357 30.33 -28.11 -6.83
N SER A 358 30.96 -27.04 -7.32
CA SER A 358 32.19 -26.41 -6.86
C SER A 358 32.00 -24.99 -6.26
N PHE A 359 30.78 -24.47 -6.09
CA PHE A 359 30.61 -23.09 -5.56
C PHE A 359 31.02 -22.97 -4.10
N PHE A 360 30.59 -23.92 -3.26
CA PHE A 360 31.02 -24.06 -1.87
C PHE A 360 32.07 -25.15 -1.77
N ASP A 361 33.12 -24.94 -0.98
CA ASP A 361 34.05 -26.03 -0.67
C ASP A 361 33.40 -26.95 0.37
N PRO A 362 33.62 -28.28 0.35
CA PRO A 362 33.05 -29.21 1.32
C PRO A 362 33.35 -28.90 2.79
N ASN A 363 34.45 -28.16 3.04
CA ASN A 363 34.90 -27.76 4.38
C ASN A 363 34.54 -26.30 4.71
N ASP A 364 33.73 -25.64 3.89
CA ASP A 364 33.31 -24.27 4.17
C ASP A 364 32.33 -24.23 5.35
N THR A 365 32.60 -23.33 6.29
CA THR A 365 31.68 -23.02 7.38
C THR A 365 30.59 -22.06 6.89
N ILE A 366 29.51 -21.94 7.65
CA ILE A 366 28.41 -21.02 7.32
C ILE A 366 28.90 -19.58 7.15
N THR A 367 29.89 -19.15 7.95
CA THR A 367 30.51 -17.83 7.80
C THR A 367 31.13 -17.66 6.42
N LEU A 368 31.91 -18.64 5.94
CA LEU A 368 32.53 -18.53 4.62
C LEU A 368 31.49 -18.61 3.50
N GLY A 369 30.47 -19.46 3.66
CA GLY A 369 29.34 -19.52 2.75
C GLY A 369 28.59 -18.18 2.65
N THR A 370 28.34 -17.54 3.80
CA THR A 370 27.68 -16.23 3.89
C THR A 370 28.51 -15.15 3.20
N LEU A 371 29.82 -15.09 3.48
CA LEU A 371 30.70 -14.15 2.82
C LEU A 371 30.72 -14.37 1.31
N ARG A 372 30.81 -15.62 0.84
CA ARG A 372 30.81 -15.95 -0.59
C ARG A 372 29.57 -15.41 -1.29
N ILE A 373 28.39 -15.58 -0.70
CA ILE A 373 27.12 -15.05 -1.21
C ILE A 373 27.13 -13.51 -1.21
N LEU A 374 27.61 -12.88 -0.13
CA LEU A 374 27.76 -11.42 -0.07
C LEU A 374 28.70 -10.88 -1.15
N VAL A 375 29.78 -11.60 -1.49
CA VAL A 375 30.67 -11.22 -2.60
C VAL A 375 29.95 -11.35 -3.93
N THR A 376 29.19 -12.42 -4.14
CA THR A 376 28.40 -12.65 -5.36
C THR A 376 27.35 -11.55 -5.56
N TYR A 377 26.77 -10.99 -4.50
CA TYR A 377 25.83 -9.86 -4.64
C TYR A 377 26.47 -8.65 -5.29
N ILE A 378 27.72 -8.28 -4.96
CA ILE A 378 28.33 -7.12 -5.63
C ILE A 378 28.61 -7.40 -7.11
N GLN A 379 28.93 -8.66 -7.46
CA GLN A 379 29.22 -9.05 -8.84
C GLN A 379 27.96 -9.08 -9.72
N ASN A 380 26.85 -9.59 -9.18
CA ASN A 380 25.63 -9.86 -9.95
C ASN A 380 24.56 -8.77 -9.79
N ARG A 381 24.56 -8.02 -8.69
CA ARG A 381 23.55 -6.99 -8.34
C ARG A 381 24.21 -5.63 -8.06
N TYR A 382 25.19 -5.27 -8.90
CA TYR A 382 25.97 -4.05 -8.71
C TYR A 382 25.13 -2.77 -8.63
N THR A 383 24.07 -2.66 -9.44
CA THR A 383 23.16 -1.50 -9.44
C THR A 383 22.40 -1.34 -8.13
N GLU A 384 21.94 -2.45 -7.54
CA GLU A 384 21.24 -2.45 -6.25
C GLU A 384 22.20 -2.08 -5.12
N PHE A 385 23.41 -2.65 -5.13
CA PHE A 385 24.47 -2.32 -4.17
C PHE A 385 24.78 -0.81 -4.13
N LEU A 386 24.82 -0.16 -5.29
CA LEU A 386 25.10 1.27 -5.40
C LEU A 386 24.04 2.18 -4.77
N HIS A 387 22.80 1.70 -4.57
CA HIS A 387 21.77 2.50 -3.89
C HIS A 387 22.18 2.84 -2.45
N ARG A 388 22.71 1.85 -1.71
CA ARG A 388 23.05 1.98 -0.28
C ARG A 388 24.27 1.12 0.09
N PRO A 389 25.48 1.46 -0.40
CA PRO A 389 26.68 0.64 -0.21
C PRO A 389 27.17 0.60 1.24
N ASN A 390 26.89 1.65 2.03
CA ASN A 390 27.38 1.81 3.41
C ASN A 390 27.05 0.59 4.30
N ASN A 391 25.80 0.12 4.33
CA ASN A 391 25.38 -1.00 5.18
C ASN A 391 26.14 -2.28 4.87
N TYR A 392 26.36 -2.56 3.59
CA TYR A 392 27.13 -3.71 3.14
C TYR A 392 28.60 -3.60 3.54
N LEU A 393 29.20 -2.44 3.31
CA LEU A 393 30.60 -2.20 3.67
C LEU A 393 30.82 -2.26 5.19
N GLN A 394 29.83 -1.83 5.99
CA GLN A 394 29.84 -1.96 7.44
C GLN A 394 29.88 -3.42 7.90
N ILE A 395 29.08 -4.32 7.29
CA ILE A 395 29.12 -5.76 7.59
C ILE A 395 30.54 -6.30 7.38
N LEU A 396 31.14 -5.98 6.22
CA LEU A 396 32.46 -6.47 5.88
C LEU A 396 33.54 -5.92 6.81
N LEU A 397 33.48 -4.62 7.11
CA LEU A 397 34.44 -3.95 7.99
C LEU A 397 34.34 -4.47 9.43
N GLN A 398 33.12 -4.62 9.95
CA GLN A 398 32.88 -5.16 11.28
C GLN A 398 33.43 -6.59 11.39
N TYR A 399 33.16 -7.43 10.39
CA TYR A 399 33.69 -8.79 10.37
C TYR A 399 35.22 -8.83 10.25
N LEU A 400 35.80 -8.04 9.33
CA LEU A 400 37.26 -7.96 9.13
C LEU A 400 38.00 -7.50 10.41
N GLY A 401 37.39 -6.63 11.20
CA GLY A 401 37.94 -6.13 12.47
C GLY A 401 37.96 -7.14 13.61
N THR A 402 37.23 -8.25 13.49
CA THR A 402 37.03 -9.17 14.63
C THR A 402 38.19 -10.11 14.94
N SER A 403 38.98 -10.55 13.95
CA SER A 403 40.08 -11.51 14.17
C SER A 403 41.00 -11.65 12.95
N LEU A 404 42.17 -12.27 13.13
CA LEU A 404 43.06 -12.65 12.03
C LEU A 404 42.45 -13.75 11.13
N GLU A 405 41.60 -14.63 11.67
CA GLU A 405 40.90 -15.64 10.87
C GLU A 405 39.89 -15.01 9.92
N ALA A 406 39.14 -14.00 10.37
CA ALA A 406 38.24 -13.24 9.51
C ALA A 406 38.98 -12.65 8.30
N LYS A 407 40.19 -12.14 8.54
CA LYS A 407 41.10 -11.62 7.51
C LYS A 407 41.54 -12.70 6.51
N LYS A 408 41.87 -13.92 6.97
CA LYS A 408 42.19 -15.06 6.09
C LYS A 408 41.01 -15.50 5.23
N HIS A 409 39.78 -15.45 5.75
CA HIS A 409 38.57 -15.77 4.96
C HIS A 409 38.42 -14.87 3.73
N PHE A 410 38.66 -13.57 3.90
CA PHE A 410 38.63 -12.60 2.80
C PHE A 410 39.72 -12.86 1.74
N LEU A 411 40.91 -13.30 2.16
CA LEU A 411 41.98 -13.73 1.25
C LEU A 411 41.58 -14.99 0.47
N LYS A 412 41.03 -16.00 1.16
CA LYS A 412 40.54 -17.25 0.53
C LYS A 412 39.48 -16.97 -0.54
N LEU A 413 38.61 -15.98 -0.33
CA LEU A 413 37.57 -15.61 -1.30
C LEU A 413 38.05 -14.73 -2.46
N ASN A 414 39.34 -14.36 -2.46
CA ASN A 414 39.93 -13.37 -3.35
C ASN A 414 39.11 -12.07 -3.41
N PHE A 415 38.63 -11.63 -2.24
CA PHE A 415 37.67 -10.53 -2.16
C PHE A 415 38.24 -9.23 -2.69
N LEU A 416 39.47 -8.86 -2.32
CA LEU A 416 40.07 -7.58 -2.72
C LEU A 416 40.19 -7.48 -4.24
N ASN A 417 40.61 -8.54 -4.94
CA ASN A 417 40.69 -8.52 -6.40
C ASN A 417 39.29 -8.38 -7.00
N LYS A 418 38.31 -9.20 -6.56
CA LYS A 418 36.92 -9.09 -7.01
C LYS A 418 36.32 -7.71 -6.74
N PHE A 419 36.67 -7.09 -5.61
CA PHE A 419 36.19 -5.78 -5.21
C PHE A 419 36.84 -4.66 -6.00
N LEU A 420 38.17 -4.70 -6.21
CA LEU A 420 38.89 -3.75 -7.06
C LEU A 420 38.48 -3.85 -8.52
N PHE A 421 38.21 -5.07 -9.02
CA PHE A 421 37.72 -5.27 -10.37
C PHE A 421 36.44 -4.49 -10.64
N LEU A 422 35.57 -4.32 -9.64
CA LEU A 422 34.36 -3.51 -9.77
C LEU A 422 34.69 -2.04 -10.09
N PHE A 423 35.77 -1.47 -9.53
CA PHE A 423 36.19 -0.10 -9.82
C PHE A 423 36.88 0.05 -11.19
N THR A 424 37.43 -1.04 -11.72
CA THR A 424 38.13 -1.03 -13.02
C THR A 424 37.27 -1.49 -14.19
N ASP A 425 36.18 -2.23 -13.94
CA ASP A 425 35.26 -2.71 -14.98
C ASP A 425 34.50 -1.54 -15.62
N ALA A 426 34.38 -1.57 -16.95
CA ALA A 426 33.81 -0.51 -17.78
C ALA A 426 32.35 -0.16 -17.43
N ARG A 427 31.67 -1.00 -16.64
CA ARG A 427 30.33 -0.78 -16.06
C ARG A 427 30.25 0.38 -15.06
N THR A 428 31.38 0.89 -14.59
CA THR A 428 31.46 2.02 -13.64
C THR A 428 31.69 3.38 -14.27
N ARG A 429 31.78 3.48 -15.61
CA ARG A 429 32.06 4.74 -16.32
C ARG A 429 30.98 5.83 -16.20
N ASP A 430 29.86 5.56 -15.52
CA ASP A 430 28.91 6.60 -15.14
C ASP A 430 29.46 7.42 -13.97
N ASP A 431 29.89 8.66 -14.22
CA ASP A 431 30.43 9.60 -13.22
C ASP A 431 29.56 9.74 -11.95
N GLN A 432 28.23 9.60 -12.06
CA GLN A 432 27.33 9.63 -10.91
C GLN A 432 27.49 8.43 -9.97
N ARG A 433 27.76 7.23 -10.49
CA ARG A 433 27.87 6.00 -9.70
C ARG A 433 29.20 5.94 -8.94
N ILE A 434 30.28 6.40 -9.56
CA ILE A 434 31.58 6.57 -8.89
C ILE A 434 31.47 7.62 -7.78
N ARG A 435 30.74 8.73 -7.99
CA ARG A 435 30.52 9.74 -6.94
C ARG A 435 29.79 9.18 -5.72
N LEU A 436 28.81 8.30 -5.89
CA LEU A 436 28.13 7.65 -4.76
C LEU A 436 29.07 6.76 -3.94
N LEU A 437 29.95 6.00 -4.59
CA LEU A 437 30.97 5.23 -3.88
C LEU A 437 32.07 6.10 -3.27
N ALA A 438 32.39 7.24 -3.89
CA ALA A 438 33.38 8.19 -3.37
C ALA A 438 32.93 8.82 -2.04
N GLN A 439 31.63 8.94 -1.78
CA GLN A 439 31.11 9.36 -0.47
C GLN A 439 31.50 8.37 0.64
N GLU A 440 31.68 7.09 0.30
CA GLU A 440 32.07 6.03 1.22
C GLU A 440 33.59 5.74 1.22
N ALA A 441 34.39 6.63 0.61
CA ALA A 441 35.84 6.48 0.50
C ALA A 441 36.55 6.18 1.83
N PRO A 442 36.19 6.76 3.00
CA PRO A 442 36.84 6.44 4.27
C PRO A 442 36.68 4.96 4.69
N ILE A 443 35.48 4.40 4.51
CA ILE A 443 35.18 3.00 4.85
C ILE A 443 35.90 2.07 3.89
N ILE A 444 35.86 2.39 2.59
CA ILE A 444 36.55 1.64 1.54
C ILE A 444 38.06 1.63 1.77
N PHE A 445 38.66 2.78 2.07
CA PHE A 445 40.09 2.89 2.34
C PHE A 445 40.48 2.06 3.57
N THR A 446 39.67 2.10 4.63
CA THR A 446 39.92 1.31 5.85
C THR A 446 39.83 -0.19 5.57
N LEU A 447 38.84 -0.61 4.77
CA LEU A 447 38.67 -2.00 4.34
C LEU A 447 39.90 -2.47 3.55
N ILE A 448 40.29 -1.73 2.51
CA ILE A 448 41.43 -2.06 1.65
C ILE A 448 42.74 -2.05 2.45
N SER A 449 42.98 -1.01 3.27
CA SER A 449 44.20 -0.91 4.09
C SER A 449 44.30 -2.07 5.08
N SER A 450 43.20 -2.45 5.73
CA SER A 450 43.18 -3.57 6.67
C SER A 450 43.47 -4.90 5.98
N MET A 451 42.99 -5.09 4.74
CA MET A 451 43.27 -6.28 3.91
C MET A 451 44.73 -6.33 3.43
N LEU A 452 45.28 -5.20 2.98
CA LEU A 452 46.67 -5.11 2.52
C LEU A 452 47.68 -5.32 3.65
N ARG A 453 47.40 -4.85 4.87
CA ARG A 453 48.27 -5.03 6.03
C ARG A 453 48.46 -6.50 6.46
N ILE A 454 47.59 -7.42 6.04
CA ILE A 454 47.77 -8.87 6.28
C ILE A 454 48.78 -9.46 5.29
N CYS A 455 48.90 -8.86 4.11
CA CYS A 455 49.89 -9.25 3.12
C CYS A 455 51.25 -8.72 3.60
N ARG A 456 51.96 -9.48 4.43
CA ARG A 456 53.36 -9.16 4.75
C ARG A 456 54.15 -9.21 3.44
N VAL A 457 54.55 -8.04 2.95
CA VAL A 457 55.34 -7.82 1.73
C VAL A 457 56.60 -8.70 1.66
N ASN A 458 57.13 -9.15 2.81
CA ASN A 458 58.41 -9.86 2.88
C ASN A 458 58.39 -11.33 3.34
N CYS A 459 57.23 -11.98 3.57
CA CYS A 459 57.23 -13.39 4.00
C CYS A 459 56.31 -14.34 3.24
N ASP A 460 55.43 -13.82 2.37
CA ASP A 460 54.42 -14.62 1.66
C ASP A 460 54.27 -14.15 0.21
N PHE A 461 55.39 -13.89 -0.46
CA PHE A 461 55.39 -13.40 -1.84
C PHE A 461 54.71 -14.38 -2.80
N GLU A 462 54.92 -15.69 -2.61
CA GLU A 462 54.26 -16.76 -3.37
C GLU A 462 52.74 -16.83 -3.12
N VAL A 463 52.29 -16.61 -1.88
CA VAL A 463 50.86 -16.59 -1.52
C VAL A 463 50.19 -15.34 -2.10
N CYS A 464 50.80 -14.17 -1.96
CA CYS A 464 50.27 -12.94 -2.54
C CYS A 464 50.22 -13.00 -4.07
N LYS A 465 51.24 -13.59 -4.72
CA LYS A 465 51.29 -13.77 -6.17
C LYS A 465 50.22 -14.76 -6.66
N LYS A 466 50.00 -15.86 -5.92
CA LYS A 466 48.97 -16.86 -6.23
C LYS A 466 47.54 -16.36 -6.05
N TYR A 467 47.27 -15.51 -5.06
CA TYR A 467 45.91 -15.06 -4.75
C TYR A 467 45.52 -13.73 -5.40
N PHE A 468 46.46 -12.81 -5.64
CA PHE A 468 46.12 -11.49 -6.20
C PHE A 468 46.32 -11.36 -7.71
N ASN A 469 46.90 -12.35 -8.42
CA ASN A 469 47.21 -12.23 -9.85
C ASN A 469 47.89 -10.89 -10.19
N LEU A 470 48.77 -10.42 -9.29
CA LEU A 470 49.62 -9.27 -9.56
C LEU A 470 50.68 -9.76 -10.54
N ALA A 471 50.54 -9.33 -11.81
CA ALA A 471 51.53 -9.52 -12.85
C ALA A 471 52.85 -8.83 -12.48
#